data_AF-M4SW87-F1
#
_entry.id   AF-M4SW87-F1
#
_cell.length_a   1.000
_cell.length_b   1.000
_cell.length_c   1.000
_cell.angle_alpha   90.00
_cell.angle_beta   90.00
_cell.angle_gamma   90.00
#
_symmetry.space_group_name_H-M   'P 1'
#
loop_
_entity.id
_entity.type
_entity.pdbx_description
1 polymer ?
#
loop_
_entity_poly.entity_id
_entity_poly.type
_entity_poly.pdbx_seq_one_letter_code
_entity_poly.pdbx_strand_id
1 'polypeptide(L)'
;MIRNPTKTVRPTRGCGPTSKENTLWRRQQFANRLSRQHRQTNVRGTSDKAATTKKLSELDDLGLLHKAVAYESAELASTLIAKLKEIESFRKSEQTKQKTPEQICNDIGDKNETGCKNTPECHFVASNREGRKCTLSEEAKQAVEKTNQEAGGKDAKTNATSSNSIVINKAPLWLAVFSIII
;
A
#
# COMPACT_ATOMS: atom_id res chain seq x y z
N MET A 1 -56.84 -49.54 37.39
CA MET A 1 -55.69 -50.24 38.00
C MET A 1 -55.14 -51.20 36.94
N ILE A 2 -53.86 -51.44 36.66
CA ILE A 2 -52.55 -51.07 37.19
C ILE A 2 -51.51 -51.61 36.16
N ARG A 3 -50.46 -50.80 35.87
CA ARG A 3 -49.06 -51.11 35.42
C ARG A 3 -48.71 -51.60 33.98
N ASN A 4 -48.00 -50.68 33.32
CA ASN A 4 -46.86 -50.74 32.37
C ASN A 4 -46.01 -52.05 32.36
N PRO A 5 -45.38 -52.41 31.21
CA PRO A 5 -43.92 -52.26 31.15
C PRO A 5 -43.35 -51.81 29.79
N THR A 6 -42.71 -50.64 29.82
CA THR A 6 -41.35 -50.37 29.34
C THR A 6 -40.82 -51.23 28.18
N LYS A 7 -40.80 -50.65 26.97
CA LYS A 7 -39.55 -50.60 26.19
C LYS A 7 -39.33 -49.20 25.64
N THR A 8 -38.42 -48.52 26.31
CA THR A 8 -37.69 -47.35 25.84
C THR A 8 -37.02 -47.69 24.50
N VAL A 9 -37.59 -47.20 23.41
CA VAL A 9 -36.77 -46.94 22.23
C VAL A 9 -35.95 -45.70 22.57
N ARG A 10 -34.74 -45.94 23.10
CA ARG A 10 -33.72 -44.90 23.17
C ARG A 10 -33.52 -44.39 21.74
N PRO A 11 -33.64 -43.08 21.45
CA PRO A 11 -33.07 -42.57 20.23
C PRO A 11 -31.59 -42.93 20.27
N THR A 12 -31.18 -43.67 19.25
CA THR A 12 -29.79 -44.04 19.01
C THR A 12 -28.92 -42.79 19.15
N ARG A 13 -27.92 -42.87 20.02
CA ARG A 13 -26.77 -41.96 19.93
C ARG A 13 -26.18 -42.13 18.53
N GLY A 14 -26.23 -41.05 17.74
CA GLY A 14 -25.75 -40.98 16.35
C GLY A 14 -26.80 -40.22 15.55
N CYS A 15 -26.65 -38.95 15.21
CA CYS A 15 -25.45 -38.22 14.84
C CYS A 15 -25.12 -37.09 15.83
N GLY A 16 -23.84 -36.95 16.21
CA GLY A 16 -23.35 -35.62 16.58
C GLY A 16 -23.58 -34.67 15.40
N PRO A 17 -23.69 -33.34 15.62
CA PRO A 17 -23.89 -32.40 14.54
C PRO A 17 -22.86 -32.71 13.46
N THR A 18 -23.36 -33.06 12.27
CA THR A 18 -22.47 -33.34 11.14
C THR A 18 -21.54 -32.12 11.03
N SER A 19 -20.27 -32.32 10.65
CA SER A 19 -19.30 -31.20 10.51
C SER A 19 -19.90 -29.99 9.75
N LYS A 20 -20.84 -30.27 8.83
CA LYS A 20 -21.67 -29.31 8.10
C LYS A 20 -22.68 -28.52 8.97
N GLU A 21 -23.41 -29.15 9.89
CA GLU A 21 -24.28 -28.43 10.84
C GLU A 21 -23.46 -27.53 11.77
N ASN A 22 -22.33 -28.02 12.30
CA ASN A 22 -21.46 -27.23 13.15
C ASN A 22 -20.86 -26.00 12.43
N THR A 23 -20.61 -26.10 11.13
CA THR A 23 -20.11 -24.96 10.33
C THR A 23 -21.22 -23.98 9.97
N LEU A 24 -22.44 -24.44 9.68
CA LEU A 24 -23.62 -23.59 9.47
C LEU A 24 -23.99 -22.79 10.73
N TRP A 25 -24.02 -23.45 11.90
CA TRP A 25 -24.28 -22.78 13.18
C TRP A 25 -23.20 -21.74 13.51
N ARG A 26 -21.92 -22.05 13.29
CA ARG A 26 -20.83 -21.07 13.49
C ARG A 26 -20.96 -19.87 12.54
N ARG A 27 -21.30 -20.11 11.27
CA ARG A 27 -21.57 -19.04 10.29
C ARG A 27 -22.74 -18.17 10.72
N GLN A 28 -23.84 -18.77 11.19
CA GLN A 28 -25.00 -18.03 11.68
C GLN A 28 -24.70 -17.23 12.94
N GLN A 29 -23.96 -17.81 13.90
CA GLN A 29 -23.54 -17.11 15.12
C GLN A 29 -22.60 -15.94 14.80
N PHE A 30 -21.68 -16.13 13.86
CA PHE A 30 -20.82 -15.07 13.36
C PHE A 30 -21.63 -13.94 12.71
N ALA A 31 -22.55 -14.28 11.80
CA ALA A 31 -23.44 -13.30 11.16
C ALA A 31 -24.27 -12.53 12.19
N ASN A 32 -24.89 -13.21 13.16
CA ASN A 32 -25.68 -12.58 14.21
C ASN A 32 -24.83 -11.63 15.08
N ARG A 33 -23.59 -12.03 15.40
CA ARG A 33 -22.65 -11.18 16.16
C ARG A 33 -22.29 -9.94 15.37
N LEU A 34 -21.96 -10.10 14.09
CA LEU A 34 -21.61 -8.99 13.20
C LEU A 34 -22.79 -8.03 13.03
N SER A 35 -24.01 -8.54 12.83
CA SER A 35 -25.22 -7.71 12.74
C SER A 35 -25.53 -6.95 14.02
N ARG A 36 -25.19 -7.49 15.20
CA ARG A 36 -25.31 -6.76 16.47
C ARG A 36 -24.27 -5.65 16.57
N GLN A 37 -23.04 -5.93 16.15
CA GLN A 37 -21.97 -4.94 16.13
C GLN A 37 -22.32 -3.78 15.18
N HIS A 38 -22.66 -4.07 13.92
CA HIS A 38 -23.08 -3.04 12.96
C HIS A 38 -24.25 -2.20 13.47
N ARG A 39 -25.25 -2.80 14.13
CA ARG A 39 -26.35 -2.01 14.70
C ARG A 39 -25.90 -0.99 15.74
N GLN A 40 -24.87 -1.31 16.52
CA GLN A 40 -24.36 -0.45 17.59
C GLN A 40 -23.23 0.48 17.14
N THR A 41 -22.74 0.39 15.90
CA THR A 41 -21.70 1.30 15.41
C THR A 41 -22.24 2.71 15.27
N ASN A 42 -21.49 3.68 15.77
CA ASN A 42 -21.78 5.09 15.58
C ASN A 42 -21.34 5.52 14.18
N VAL A 43 -22.23 6.18 13.46
CA VAL A 43 -21.97 6.77 12.14
C VAL A 43 -22.13 8.29 12.22
N ARG A 44 -21.38 8.99 11.37
CA ARG A 44 -21.36 10.46 11.28
C ARG A 44 -22.00 10.90 9.96
N GLY A 45 -22.26 12.20 9.82
CA GLY A 45 -22.80 12.75 8.56
C GLY A 45 -24.27 12.43 8.28
N THR A 46 -25.03 12.00 9.29
CA THR A 46 -26.48 11.75 9.20
C THR A 46 -27.32 13.04 9.29
N SER A 47 -26.68 14.20 9.32
CA SER A 47 -27.29 15.53 9.38
C SER A 47 -26.32 16.55 8.78
N ASP A 48 -26.82 17.74 8.46
CA ASP A 48 -26.01 18.85 7.93
C ASP A 48 -24.92 19.33 8.92
N LYS A 49 -24.96 18.86 10.18
CA LYS A 49 -23.89 19.04 11.17
C LYS A 49 -23.05 17.77 11.31
N ALA A 50 -21.80 17.84 10.82
CA ALA A 50 -20.80 16.76 10.83
C ALA A 50 -20.37 16.22 12.23
N ALA A 51 -20.82 16.85 13.32
CA ALA A 51 -20.47 16.48 14.69
C ALA A 51 -21.47 15.52 15.35
N THR A 52 -22.67 15.32 14.78
CA THR A 52 -23.67 14.43 15.39
C THR A 52 -23.39 12.98 15.01
N THR A 53 -23.15 12.14 16.01
CA THR A 53 -23.05 10.69 15.89
C THR A 53 -24.39 10.05 16.21
N LYS A 54 -24.84 9.12 15.37
CA LYS A 54 -26.02 8.27 15.62
C LYS A 54 -25.63 6.80 15.50
N LYS A 55 -26.32 5.93 16.22
CA LYS A 55 -26.14 4.49 15.99
C LYS A 55 -26.78 4.09 14.67
N LEU A 56 -26.19 3.11 14.00
CA LEU A 56 -26.78 2.57 12.77
C LEU A 56 -28.19 2.01 13.02
N SER A 57 -28.46 1.45 14.21
CA SER A 57 -29.79 0.97 14.60
C SER A 57 -30.84 2.07 14.77
N GLU A 58 -30.43 3.33 14.90
CA GLU A 58 -31.30 4.50 15.05
C GLU A 58 -31.60 5.17 13.70
N LEU A 59 -31.05 4.64 12.61
CA LEU A 59 -31.33 5.09 11.24
C LEU A 59 -32.39 4.18 10.61
N ASP A 60 -33.59 4.71 10.48
CA ASP A 60 -34.74 4.06 9.84
C ASP A 60 -34.98 4.56 8.40
N ASP A 61 -34.28 5.61 7.97
CA ASP A 61 -34.36 6.20 6.64
C ASP A 61 -33.15 5.85 5.75
N LEU A 62 -33.44 5.40 4.52
CA LEU A 62 -32.42 5.02 3.54
C LEU A 62 -31.58 6.24 3.07
N GLY A 63 -32.19 7.42 3.01
CA GLY A 63 -31.49 8.67 2.66
C GLY A 63 -30.45 9.06 3.72
N LEU A 64 -30.78 8.93 5.00
CA LEU A 64 -29.84 9.13 6.11
C LEU A 64 -28.69 8.14 6.09
N LEU A 65 -28.95 6.87 5.78
CA LEU A 65 -27.92 5.85 5.63
C LEU A 65 -26.98 6.19 4.46
N HIS A 66 -27.52 6.61 3.32
CA HIS A 66 -26.71 7.00 2.17
C HIS A 66 -25.84 8.23 2.47
N LYS A 67 -26.37 9.23 3.18
CA LYS A 67 -25.59 10.40 3.62
C LYS A 67 -24.42 10.01 4.53
N ALA A 68 -24.64 9.10 5.48
CA ALA A 68 -23.59 8.62 6.37
C ALA A 68 -22.46 7.91 5.60
N VAL A 69 -22.82 7.02 4.67
CA VAL A 69 -21.85 6.34 3.80
C VAL A 69 -21.07 7.34 2.94
N ALA A 70 -21.75 8.31 2.35
CA ALA A 70 -21.11 9.35 1.55
C ALA A 70 -20.11 10.17 2.37
N TYR A 71 -20.47 10.56 3.60
CA TYR A 71 -19.59 11.29 4.50
C TYR A 71 -18.31 10.51 4.83
N GLU A 72 -18.44 9.25 5.25
CA GLU A 72 -17.28 8.40 5.58
C GLU A 72 -16.40 8.14 4.36
N SER A 73 -17.00 7.95 3.18
CA SER A 73 -16.25 7.76 1.93
C SER A 73 -15.41 9.00 1.57
N ALA A 74 -15.93 10.20 1.80
CA ALA A 74 -15.22 11.45 1.55
C ALA A 74 -14.08 11.65 2.57
N GLU A 75 -14.32 11.33 3.84
CA GLU A 75 -13.28 11.38 4.89
C GLU A 75 -12.13 10.41 4.58
N LEU A 76 -12.45 9.18 4.17
CA LEU A 76 -11.46 8.20 3.76
C LEU A 76 -10.66 8.66 2.53
N ALA A 77 -11.33 9.20 1.51
CA ALA A 77 -10.66 9.73 0.32
C ALA A 77 -9.71 10.87 0.67
N SER A 78 -10.15 11.82 1.51
CA SER A 78 -9.30 12.93 1.95
C SER A 78 -8.09 12.47 2.77
N THR A 79 -8.27 11.46 3.63
CA THR A 79 -7.19 10.85 4.42
C THR A 79 -6.18 10.17 3.51
N LEU A 80 -6.64 9.43 2.50
CA LEU A 80 -5.78 8.79 1.53
C LEU A 80 -4.95 9.80 0.75
N ILE A 81 -5.58 10.89 0.27
CA ILE A 81 -4.89 11.97 -0.44
C ILE A 81 -3.83 12.62 0.46
N ALA A 82 -4.15 12.89 1.73
CA ALA A 82 -3.19 13.46 2.67
C ALA A 82 -1.99 12.53 2.90
N LYS A 83 -2.23 11.22 3.04
CA LYS A 83 -1.18 10.21 3.21
C LYS A 83 -0.30 10.06 1.98
N LEU A 84 -0.87 10.13 0.77
CA LEU A 84 -0.11 10.14 -0.47
C LEU A 84 0.82 11.36 -0.55
N LYS A 85 0.32 12.55 -0.19
CA LYS A 85 1.12 13.77 -0.16
C LYS A 85 2.26 13.70 0.86
N GLU A 86 2.01 13.09 2.02
CA GLU A 86 3.03 12.83 3.03
C GLU A 86 4.14 11.92 2.47
N ILE A 87 3.77 10.80 1.85
CA ILE A 87 4.72 9.87 1.20
C ILE A 87 5.54 10.58 0.12
N GLU A 88 4.92 11.39 -0.73
CA GLU A 88 5.63 12.16 -1.76
C GLU A 88 6.63 13.15 -1.16
N SER A 89 6.26 13.83 -0.06
CA SER A 89 7.16 14.76 0.62
C SER A 89 8.37 14.04 1.23
N PHE A 90 8.16 12.87 1.83
CA PHE A 90 9.25 12.02 2.32
C PHE A 90 10.16 11.58 1.17
N ARG A 91 9.59 11.10 0.06
CA ARG A 91 10.38 10.70 -1.13
C ARG A 91 11.24 11.84 -1.68
N LYS A 92 10.68 13.05 -1.80
CA LYS A 92 11.45 14.24 -2.24
C LYS A 92 12.56 14.57 -1.27
N SER A 93 12.30 14.50 0.04
CA SER A 93 13.31 14.77 1.06
C SER A 93 14.47 13.75 1.04
N GLU A 94 14.17 12.48 0.77
CA GLU A 94 15.19 11.43 0.65
C GLU A 94 15.98 11.56 -0.66
N GLN A 95 15.33 11.92 -1.77
CA GLN A 95 16.03 12.26 -3.01
C GLN A 95 16.97 13.44 -2.84
N THR A 96 16.60 14.47 -2.07
CA THR A 96 17.49 15.62 -1.80
C THR A 96 18.63 15.31 -0.84
N LYS A 97 18.55 14.23 -0.06
CA LYS A 97 19.62 13.79 0.86
C LYS A 97 20.58 12.78 0.23
N GLN A 98 20.18 12.12 -0.85
CA GLN A 98 21.08 11.24 -1.60
C GLN A 98 22.09 12.09 -2.34
N LYS A 99 23.35 12.02 -1.89
CA LYS A 99 24.49 12.59 -2.62
C LYS A 99 24.54 11.92 -3.98
N THR A 100 24.72 12.72 -5.03
CA THR A 100 24.96 12.17 -6.36
C THR A 100 26.25 11.34 -6.35
N PRO A 101 26.41 10.34 -7.22
CA PRO A 101 27.65 9.58 -7.33
C PRO A 101 28.89 10.49 -7.49
N GLU A 102 28.74 11.60 -8.22
CA GLU A 102 29.77 12.64 -8.35
C GLU A 102 30.05 13.36 -7.02
N GLN A 103 29.04 13.69 -6.22
CA GLN A 103 29.26 14.27 -4.88
C GLN A 103 29.97 13.29 -3.94
N ILE A 104 29.67 11.99 -4.04
CA ILE A 104 30.36 10.95 -3.27
C ILE A 104 31.86 10.91 -3.63
N CYS A 105 32.20 10.95 -4.92
CA CYS A 105 33.60 11.01 -5.35
C CYS A 105 34.30 12.30 -4.91
N ASN A 106 33.63 13.45 -5.03
CA ASN A 106 34.21 14.74 -4.63
C ASN A 106 34.44 14.84 -3.10
N ASP A 107 33.61 14.19 -2.28
CA ASP A 107 33.76 14.18 -0.81
C ASP A 107 34.99 13.41 -0.31
N ILE A 108 35.53 12.49 -1.11
CA ILE A 108 36.79 11.77 -0.79
C ILE A 108 37.97 12.75 -0.72
N GLY A 109 37.88 13.85 -1.47
CA GLY A 109 38.83 14.94 -1.49
C GLY A 109 40.00 14.73 -2.46
N ASP A 110 40.43 15.83 -3.06
CA ASP A 110 41.42 15.89 -4.16
C ASP A 110 42.83 15.45 -3.79
N LYS A 111 43.11 15.26 -2.50
CA LYS A 111 44.41 14.84 -1.97
C LYS A 111 44.47 13.35 -1.63
N ASN A 112 43.33 12.67 -1.59
CA ASN A 112 43.24 11.26 -1.17
C ASN A 112 43.18 10.32 -2.39
N GLU A 113 44.31 10.21 -3.10
CA GLU A 113 44.43 9.37 -4.30
C GLU A 113 44.09 7.90 -4.02
N THR A 114 44.60 7.34 -2.93
CA THR A 114 44.34 5.95 -2.53
C THR A 114 42.87 5.73 -2.22
N GLY A 115 42.23 6.66 -1.50
CA GLY A 115 40.80 6.60 -1.21
C GLY A 115 39.93 6.70 -2.47
N CYS A 116 40.32 7.57 -3.41
CA CYS A 116 39.61 7.75 -4.67
C CYS A 116 39.66 6.47 -5.53
N LYS A 117 40.85 5.88 -5.69
CA LYS A 117 41.03 4.64 -6.49
C LYS A 117 40.37 3.41 -5.88
N ASN A 118 40.23 3.39 -4.55
CA ASN A 118 39.57 2.28 -3.84
C ASN A 118 38.04 2.45 -3.77
N THR A 119 37.50 3.61 -4.15
CA THR A 119 36.06 3.83 -4.16
C THR A 119 35.50 3.42 -5.52
N PRO A 120 34.50 2.50 -5.57
CA PRO A 120 33.87 2.09 -6.82
C PRO A 120 33.35 3.28 -7.62
N GLU A 121 33.43 3.20 -8.95
CA GLU A 121 32.92 4.22 -9.88
C GLU A 121 33.62 5.58 -9.84
N CYS A 122 34.56 5.83 -8.91
CA CYS A 122 35.38 7.04 -8.86
C CYS A 122 36.71 6.87 -9.61
N HIS A 123 37.21 7.97 -10.18
CA HIS A 123 38.48 8.04 -10.91
C HIS A 123 39.31 9.23 -10.40
N PHE A 124 40.56 8.96 -10.03
CA PHE A 124 41.51 10.01 -9.65
C PHE A 124 42.19 10.60 -10.88
N VAL A 125 41.92 11.87 -11.19
CA VAL A 125 42.54 12.56 -12.32
C VAL A 125 43.73 13.39 -11.82
N ALA A 126 44.94 12.98 -12.21
CA ALA A 126 46.19 13.51 -11.68
C ALA A 126 46.64 14.84 -12.34
N SER A 127 46.10 15.18 -13.52
CA SER A 127 46.48 16.40 -14.24
C SER A 127 45.37 16.88 -15.16
N ASN A 128 44.72 17.98 -14.74
CA ASN A 128 43.59 18.61 -15.43
C ASN A 128 43.82 20.12 -15.44
N ARG A 129 43.02 20.87 -16.22
CA ARG A 129 43.00 22.35 -16.14
C ARG A 129 42.65 22.89 -14.75
N GLU A 130 41.96 22.11 -13.93
CA GLU A 130 41.57 22.45 -12.56
C GLU A 130 42.52 21.88 -11.48
N GLY A 131 43.59 21.18 -11.87
CA GLY A 131 44.48 20.47 -10.94
C GLY A 131 44.06 19.01 -10.70
N ARG A 132 44.52 18.42 -9.58
CA ARG A 132 44.20 17.03 -9.20
C ARG A 132 42.77 16.96 -8.65
N LYS A 133 41.99 15.96 -9.05
CA LYS A 133 40.60 15.82 -8.59
C LYS A 133 40.14 14.36 -8.53
N CYS A 134 39.30 14.03 -7.54
CA CYS A 134 38.56 12.77 -7.52
C CYS A 134 37.16 12.99 -8.10
N THR A 135 36.87 12.41 -9.25
CA THR A 135 35.60 12.60 -9.98
C THR A 135 34.95 11.26 -10.31
N LEU A 136 33.68 11.25 -10.68
CA LEU A 136 33.04 10.04 -11.19
C LEU A 136 33.73 9.59 -12.50
N SER A 137 33.86 8.29 -12.71
CA SER A 137 34.36 7.69 -13.94
C SER A 137 33.41 7.95 -15.12
N GLU A 138 33.96 8.00 -16.34
CA GLU A 138 33.16 8.27 -17.54
C GLU A 138 32.15 7.15 -17.81
N GLU A 139 32.48 5.89 -17.50
CA GLU A 139 31.55 4.77 -17.62
C GLU A 139 30.35 4.94 -16.68
N ALA A 140 30.61 5.34 -15.43
CA ALA A 140 29.54 5.58 -14.46
C ALA A 140 28.72 6.84 -14.79
N LYS A 141 29.34 7.89 -15.34
CA LYS A 141 28.61 9.08 -15.85
C LYS A 141 27.61 8.70 -16.93
N GLN A 142 28.02 7.88 -17.90
CA GLN A 142 27.13 7.43 -18.98
C GLN A 142 25.98 6.54 -18.47
N ALA A 143 26.24 5.71 -17.46
CA ALA A 143 25.21 4.87 -16.84
C ALA A 143 24.14 5.71 -16.10
N VAL A 144 24.58 6.74 -15.37
CA VAL A 144 23.69 7.68 -14.67
C VAL A 144 22.84 8.49 -15.67
N GLU A 145 23.43 8.94 -16.78
CA GLU A 145 22.72 9.72 -17.79
C GLU A 145 21.63 8.91 -18.51
N LYS A 146 21.92 7.65 -18.86
CA LYS A 146 20.92 6.73 -19.44
C LYS A 146 19.76 6.45 -18.47
N THR A 147 20.07 6.21 -17.19
CA THR A 147 19.04 5.93 -16.17
C THR A 147 18.11 7.13 -15.95
N ASN A 148 18.64 8.35 -15.97
CA ASN A 148 17.84 9.57 -15.84
C ASN A 148 16.93 9.84 -17.05
N GLN A 149 17.35 9.45 -18.26
CA GLN A 149 16.53 9.57 -19.46
C GLN A 149 15.34 8.60 -19.48
N GLU A 150 15.48 7.41 -18.89
CA GLU A 150 14.39 6.44 -18.79
C GLU A 150 13.39 6.76 -17.67
N ALA A 151 13.85 7.38 -16.58
CA ALA A 151 12.98 7.86 -15.49
C ALA A 151 12.25 9.18 -15.83
N GLY A 152 12.83 10.01 -16.70
CA GLY A 152 12.25 11.23 -17.23
C GLY A 152 11.33 10.95 -18.42
N GLY A 153 10.22 10.26 -18.18
CA GLY A 153 9.17 10.06 -19.19
C GLY A 153 8.78 11.38 -19.84
N LYS A 154 9.22 11.58 -21.07
CA LYS A 154 8.85 12.69 -21.94
C LYS A 154 7.33 12.68 -22.03
N ASP A 155 6.68 13.70 -21.48
CA ASP A 155 5.22 13.92 -21.54
C ASP A 155 4.77 13.95 -23.01
N ALA A 156 4.48 12.78 -23.56
CA ALA A 156 3.75 12.63 -24.81
C ALA A 156 2.28 12.91 -24.49
N LYS A 157 1.94 14.20 -24.55
CA LYS A 157 0.58 14.75 -24.58
C LYS A 157 -0.35 13.83 -25.38
N THR A 158 -1.08 12.96 -24.68
CA THR A 158 -2.09 12.10 -25.28
C THR A 158 -3.43 12.63 -24.82
N ASN A 159 -4.09 13.37 -25.71
CA ASN A 159 -5.46 13.83 -25.51
C ASN A 159 -6.35 12.59 -25.31
N ALA A 160 -6.92 12.44 -24.12
CA ALA A 160 -7.85 11.37 -23.82
C ALA A 160 -9.19 11.65 -24.53
N THR A 161 -9.48 10.93 -25.60
CA THR A 161 -10.85 10.72 -26.08
C THR A 161 -11.16 9.23 -26.02
N SER A 162 -11.98 8.90 -25.03
CA SER A 162 -12.98 7.83 -25.05
C SER A 162 -12.54 6.41 -25.48
N SER A 163 -12.44 5.57 -24.44
CA SER A 163 -13.01 4.22 -24.35
C SER A 163 -12.29 3.02 -25.01
N ASN A 164 -11.95 2.08 -24.13
CA ASN A 164 -11.86 0.63 -24.31
C ASN A 164 -10.74 0.04 -25.17
N SER A 165 -9.51 0.05 -24.63
CA SER A 165 -8.58 -1.08 -24.75
C SER A 165 -7.34 -0.79 -23.90
N ILE A 166 -7.25 -1.38 -22.71
CA ILE A 166 -5.99 -1.41 -21.97
C ILE A 166 -5.06 -2.36 -22.71
N VAL A 167 -4.20 -1.82 -23.56
CA VAL A 167 -3.06 -2.54 -24.13
C VAL A 167 -1.98 -2.55 -23.05
N ILE A 168 -1.91 -3.64 -22.29
CA ILE A 168 -0.79 -3.89 -21.37
C ILE A 168 0.41 -4.24 -22.24
N ASN A 169 1.22 -3.24 -22.58
CA ASN A 169 2.48 -3.50 -23.27
C ASN A 169 3.49 -4.03 -22.25
N LYS A 170 3.74 -5.33 -22.39
CA LYS A 170 4.81 -6.15 -21.80
C LYS A 170 5.87 -5.38 -21.01
N ALA A 171 5.62 -5.18 -19.72
CA ALA A 171 6.68 -4.82 -18.77
C ALA A 171 7.66 -6.01 -18.67
N PRO A 172 8.98 -5.83 -18.82
CA PRO A 172 9.92 -6.89 -18.52
C PRO A 172 9.91 -7.09 -16.99
N LEU A 173 9.54 -8.30 -16.58
CA LEU A 173 9.55 -8.77 -15.18
C LEU A 173 10.97 -8.80 -14.60
N TRP A 174 11.51 -7.65 -14.18
CA TRP A 174 12.74 -7.57 -13.38
C TRP A 174 12.45 -7.11 -11.95
N LEU A 175 11.46 -7.74 -11.31
CA LEU A 175 11.33 -7.79 -9.86
C LEU A 175 11.95 -9.10 -9.35
N ALA A 176 13.28 -9.18 -9.36
CA ALA A 176 13.98 -10.35 -8.84
C ALA A 176 15.33 -9.99 -8.20
N VAL A 177 15.32 -9.24 -7.08
CA VAL A 177 16.46 -9.25 -6.11
C VAL A 177 16.04 -9.08 -4.63
N PHE A 178 14.85 -8.58 -4.27
CA PHE A 178 14.45 -8.43 -2.85
C PHE A 178 13.54 -9.55 -2.30
N SER A 179 13.89 -10.83 -2.52
CA SER A 179 13.21 -11.94 -1.83
C SER A 179 14.14 -12.98 -1.19
N ILE A 180 15.37 -12.60 -0.82
CA ILE A 180 16.17 -13.38 0.13
C ILE A 180 16.56 -12.47 1.31
N ILE A 181 15.56 -12.02 2.07
CA ILE A 181 15.65 -11.76 3.51
C ILE A 181 14.24 -11.97 4.10
N ILE A 182 13.83 -13.23 4.28
CA ILE A 182 13.08 -13.75 5.43
C ILE A 182 13.62 -15.16 5.69
#